data_AF-A0A8T4KTB7-F1
#
_entry.id   AF-A0A8T4KTB7-F1
#
_cell.length_a   1.000
_cell.length_b   1.000
_cell.length_c   1.000
_cell.angle_alpha   90.00
_cell.angle_beta   90.00
_cell.angle_gamma   90.00
#
_symmetry.space_group_name_H-M   'P 1'
#
loop_
_entity.id
_entity.type
_entity.pdbx_description
1 polymer ?
#
loop_
_entity_poly.entity_id
_entity_poly.type
_entity_poly.pdbx_seq_one_letter_code
_entity_poly.pdbx_strand_id
1 'polypeptide(L)'
;MGVWVLELVVSDACDSCGKCLAVCRHKLSRIALLKCMHCAPEKAKCLLACRRNAIYEVSGGILAVDMGKCNGCGACTAACAHGAISVVNGKAVKCDLCAPSDFRMPCIPACGKKALRLCKLDSEIDEIEKILGWRVYKIADAEKRGIIAQGANYEIAETREGLIYCIQGIPELTRQEALLLSSVLSEFQEKNEEAEPRALEESLRRYCRRNFLELDSEQHNYLLKVLEMLVFGFGAISELLSNGNLEEIAVIGLGKNKPVYVYERKLGWLRTNFYFCDETTLKNLVNKMSRAIGRRLSMQTPKLNAALPSGERICATISPVSVSGPSLTIRKFRETPFTPKDLLNTQTISASALSFLQFALQTDCSMLICGNTGSGKTSTLNALFNFIPESERIIVTEETPEINLKHRHVVRLNVADG
;
A
#
# COMPACT_ATOMS: atom_id res chain seq x y z
N MET A 1 -21.41 2.63 7.05
CA MET A 1 -21.33 2.53 8.53
C MET A 1 -20.63 1.22 8.89
N GLY A 2 -19.46 1.30 9.51
CA GLY A 2 -18.61 0.13 9.76
C GLY A 2 -18.88 -0.54 11.10
N VAL A 3 -18.69 -1.85 11.16
CA VAL A 3 -18.80 -2.65 12.39
C VAL A 3 -17.49 -2.53 13.16
N TRP A 4 -17.56 -1.93 14.35
CA TRP A 4 -16.43 -1.77 15.25
C TRP A 4 -16.23 -3.04 16.09
N VAL A 5 -14.98 -3.34 16.46
CA VAL A 5 -14.60 -4.38 17.42
C VAL A 5 -13.54 -3.88 18.37
N LEU A 6 -13.63 -4.29 19.63
CA LEU A 6 -12.58 -4.08 20.61
C LEU A 6 -11.55 -5.19 20.45
N GLU A 7 -10.35 -4.84 19.99
CA GLU A 7 -9.25 -5.77 19.75
C GLU A 7 -8.17 -5.62 20.83
N LEU A 8 -7.63 -6.75 21.27
CA LEU A 8 -6.38 -6.77 22.04
C LEU A 8 -5.22 -6.76 21.03
N VAL A 9 -4.69 -5.57 20.74
CA VAL A 9 -3.72 -5.35 19.65
C VAL A 9 -2.38 -6.04 19.92
N VAL A 10 -2.01 -6.21 21.20
CA VAL A 10 -0.74 -6.82 21.58
C VAL A 10 -0.97 -7.74 22.78
N SER A 11 -1.10 -9.04 22.53
CA SER A 11 -1.25 -10.07 23.57
C SER A 11 -0.13 -9.99 24.61
N ASP A 12 1.10 -9.80 24.14
CA ASP A 12 2.31 -9.90 24.95
C ASP A 12 2.59 -8.63 25.78
N ALA A 13 1.91 -7.52 25.47
CA ALA A 13 1.96 -6.29 26.27
C ALA A 13 0.93 -6.28 27.41
N CYS A 14 -0.06 -7.18 27.36
CA CYS A 14 -1.05 -7.31 28.41
C CYS A 14 -0.44 -8.02 29.63
N ASP A 15 -0.29 -7.30 30.74
CA ASP A 15 0.19 -7.83 32.01
C ASP A 15 -0.92 -8.45 32.88
N SER A 16 -2.13 -8.59 32.32
CA SER A 16 -3.31 -9.13 33.02
C SER A 16 -3.68 -8.39 34.33
N CYS A 17 -3.31 -7.11 34.48
CA CYS A 17 -3.58 -6.33 35.69
C CYS A 17 -5.07 -6.06 36.00
N GLY A 18 -6.01 -6.38 35.10
CA GLY A 18 -7.45 -6.33 35.33
C GLY A 18 -8.09 -4.93 35.41
N LYS A 19 -7.32 -3.84 35.33
CA LYS A 19 -7.84 -2.45 35.43
C LYS A 19 -8.94 -2.15 34.41
N CYS A 20 -8.80 -2.65 33.19
CA CYS A 20 -9.79 -2.52 32.12
C CYS A 20 -11.11 -3.28 32.39
N LEU A 21 -11.06 -4.38 33.16
CA LEU A 21 -12.25 -5.12 33.59
C LEU A 21 -12.95 -4.43 34.76
N ALA A 22 -12.19 -3.84 35.68
CA ALA A 22 -12.73 -3.13 36.85
C ALA A 22 -13.62 -1.94 36.45
N VAL A 23 -13.31 -1.27 35.34
CA VAL A 23 -14.10 -0.14 34.81
C VAL A 23 -15.21 -0.57 33.85
N CYS A 24 -15.38 -1.87 33.59
CA CYS A 24 -16.38 -2.37 32.66
C CYS A 24 -17.79 -2.28 33.25
N ARG A 25 -18.68 -1.56 32.57
CA ARG A 25 -20.10 -1.43 32.98
C ARG A 25 -20.85 -2.76 33.01
N HIS A 26 -20.45 -3.69 32.14
CA HIS A 26 -21.03 -5.03 32.04
C HIS A 26 -20.42 -6.04 33.03
N LYS A 27 -19.44 -5.62 33.85
CA LYS A 27 -18.71 -6.48 34.80
C LYS A 27 -18.23 -7.80 34.16
N LEU A 28 -17.69 -7.69 32.95
CA LEU A 28 -17.15 -8.85 32.25
C LEU A 28 -16.00 -9.45 33.05
N SER A 29 -15.88 -10.78 33.03
CA SER A 29 -14.78 -11.51 33.70
C SER A 29 -13.52 -11.62 32.84
N ARG A 30 -13.63 -11.31 31.54
CA ARG A 30 -12.52 -11.31 30.57
C ARG A 30 -12.84 -10.37 29.40
N ILE A 31 -11.82 -9.69 28.87
CA ILE A 31 -11.93 -8.89 27.63
C ILE A 31 -11.76 -9.75 26.37
N ALA A 32 -11.47 -11.05 26.53
CA ALA A 32 -11.42 -12.02 25.44
C ALA A 32 -12.84 -12.38 24.93
N LEU A 33 -13.50 -11.41 24.32
CA LEU A 33 -14.68 -11.55 23.48
C LEU A 33 -14.30 -11.56 21.99
N LEU A 34 -13.16 -12.18 21.67
CA LEU A 34 -12.59 -12.43 20.32
C LEU A 34 -13.50 -13.24 19.37
N LYS A 35 -14.76 -13.38 19.74
CA LYS A 35 -15.72 -14.31 19.18
C LYS A 35 -17.10 -13.66 19.05
N CYS A 36 -17.35 -12.50 19.66
CA CYS A 36 -18.55 -11.73 19.35
C CYS A 36 -18.37 -11.06 17.98
N MET A 37 -18.75 -11.72 16.90
CA MET A 37 -18.62 -11.16 15.54
C MET A 37 -19.55 -9.99 15.24
N HIS A 38 -20.32 -9.50 16.24
CA HIS A 38 -21.40 -8.52 16.03
C HIS A 38 -22.20 -8.88 14.78
N CYS A 39 -22.63 -10.15 14.73
CA CYS A 39 -23.23 -10.74 13.55
C CYS A 39 -24.34 -9.83 13.04
N ALA A 40 -24.41 -9.64 11.71
CA ALA A 40 -25.54 -8.99 11.07
C ALA A 40 -26.85 -9.56 11.66
N PRO A 41 -27.88 -8.73 11.90
CA PRO A 41 -29.09 -9.12 12.64
C PRO A 41 -29.74 -10.40 12.12
N GLU A 42 -29.71 -10.57 10.80
CA GLU A 42 -30.26 -11.72 10.07
C GLU A 42 -29.53 -13.05 10.39
N LYS A 43 -28.29 -12.99 10.86
CA LYS A 43 -27.44 -14.15 11.23
C LYS A 43 -27.31 -14.32 12.74
N ALA A 44 -27.88 -13.42 13.54
CA ALA A 44 -27.72 -13.40 14.98
C ALA A 44 -28.68 -14.37 15.69
N LYS A 45 -28.27 -15.63 15.84
CA LYS A 45 -29.07 -16.65 16.55
C LYS A 45 -29.44 -16.25 17.99
N CYS A 46 -28.62 -15.44 18.66
CA CYS A 46 -28.93 -14.91 19.98
C CYS A 46 -30.11 -13.93 19.99
N LEU A 47 -30.27 -13.14 18.92
CA LEU A 47 -31.42 -12.25 18.73
C LEU A 47 -32.70 -13.08 18.60
N LEU A 48 -32.69 -14.09 17.73
CA LEU A 48 -33.81 -15.00 17.50
C LEU A 48 -34.17 -15.84 18.74
N ALA A 49 -33.17 -16.24 19.53
CA ALA A 49 -33.39 -17.04 20.74
C ALA A 49 -34.01 -16.23 21.89
N CYS A 50 -33.97 -14.89 21.84
CA CYS A 50 -34.41 -14.04 22.93
C CYS A 50 -35.93 -13.77 22.89
N ARG A 51 -36.74 -14.66 23.49
CA ARG A 51 -38.22 -14.52 23.53
C ARG A 51 -38.75 -13.27 24.26
N ARG A 52 -37.91 -12.57 25.01
CA ARG A 52 -38.23 -11.31 25.71
C ARG A 52 -37.87 -10.06 24.90
N ASN A 53 -37.26 -10.23 23.71
CA ASN A 53 -36.70 -9.12 22.92
C ASN A 53 -35.76 -8.24 23.74
N ALA A 54 -35.02 -8.86 24.66
CA ALA A 54 -34.03 -8.18 25.49
C ALA A 54 -32.70 -7.99 24.73
N ILE A 55 -32.46 -8.74 23.66
CA ILE A 55 -31.35 -8.49 22.74
C ILE A 55 -31.91 -7.69 21.57
N TYR A 56 -31.23 -6.62 21.19
CA TYR A 56 -31.64 -5.73 20.11
C TYR A 56 -30.42 -5.16 19.40
N GLU A 57 -30.62 -4.69 18.18
CA GLU A 57 -29.58 -4.02 17.41
C GLU A 57 -29.52 -2.53 17.74
N VAL A 58 -28.30 -2.01 17.88
CA VAL A 58 -27.99 -0.58 17.90
C VAL A 58 -27.20 -0.20 16.64
N SER A 59 -26.99 1.10 16.42
CA SER A 59 -26.30 1.61 15.24
C SER A 59 -24.96 0.90 14.97
N GLY A 60 -24.71 0.55 13.70
CA GLY A 60 -23.48 -0.12 13.27
C GLY A 60 -23.45 -1.65 13.43
N GLY A 61 -24.60 -2.33 13.45
CA GLY A 61 -24.67 -3.80 13.46
C GLY A 61 -24.38 -4.45 14.82
N ILE A 62 -24.32 -3.65 15.88
CA ILE A 62 -23.96 -4.13 17.22
C ILE A 62 -25.21 -4.59 17.94
N LEU A 63 -25.17 -5.79 18.52
CA LEU A 63 -26.26 -6.26 19.37
C LEU A 63 -26.01 -5.88 20.83
N ALA A 64 -26.92 -5.12 21.42
CA ALA A 64 -26.92 -4.76 22.83
C ALA A 64 -27.91 -5.64 23.63
N VAL A 65 -27.76 -5.64 24.96
CA VAL A 65 -28.69 -6.32 25.87
C VAL A 65 -29.38 -5.29 26.75
N ASP A 66 -30.71 -5.25 26.68
CA ASP A 66 -31.56 -4.50 27.60
C ASP A 66 -31.67 -5.29 28.92
N MET A 67 -30.93 -4.82 29.91
CA MET A 67 -30.91 -5.41 31.25
C MET A 67 -32.26 -5.32 31.95
N GLY A 68 -33.11 -4.34 31.62
CA GLY A 68 -34.46 -4.21 32.17
C GLY A 68 -35.39 -5.33 31.67
N LYS A 69 -35.27 -5.70 30.39
CA LYS A 69 -36.08 -6.76 29.76
C LYS A 69 -35.53 -8.17 29.97
N CYS A 70 -34.23 -8.32 30.16
CA CYS A 70 -33.60 -9.63 30.31
C CYS A 70 -34.05 -10.32 31.60
N ASN A 71 -34.48 -11.58 31.53
CA ASN A 71 -34.85 -12.38 32.71
C ASN A 71 -33.80 -13.45 33.09
N GLY A 72 -32.65 -13.46 32.41
CA GLY A 72 -31.56 -14.38 32.74
C GLY A 72 -31.73 -15.83 32.27
N CYS A 73 -32.72 -16.14 31.43
CA CYS A 73 -32.99 -17.53 31.01
C CYS A 73 -31.86 -18.25 30.24
N GLY A 74 -30.82 -17.53 29.79
CA GLY A 74 -29.63 -18.13 29.19
C GLY A 74 -29.79 -18.67 27.76
N ALA A 75 -30.98 -18.60 27.15
CA ALA A 75 -31.21 -19.08 25.78
C ALA A 75 -30.25 -18.46 24.75
N CYS A 76 -29.93 -17.17 24.91
CA CYS A 76 -28.97 -16.46 24.06
C CYS A 76 -27.52 -16.95 24.24
N THR A 77 -27.14 -17.42 25.42
CA THR A 77 -25.82 -18.02 25.69
C THR A 77 -25.69 -19.34 24.95
N ALA A 78 -26.70 -20.21 25.02
CA ALA A 78 -26.72 -21.48 24.28
C ALA A 78 -26.75 -21.27 22.75
N ALA A 79 -27.46 -20.24 22.28
CA ALA A 79 -27.54 -19.92 20.85
C ALA A 79 -26.27 -19.26 20.29
N CYS A 80 -25.37 -18.76 21.15
CA CYS A 80 -24.17 -18.06 20.71
C CYS A 80 -23.08 -19.05 20.32
N ALA A 81 -22.93 -19.30 19.01
CA ALA A 81 -21.91 -20.19 18.44
C ALA A 81 -20.46 -19.81 18.80
N HIS A 82 -20.26 -18.61 19.32
CA HIS A 82 -18.96 -18.07 19.65
C HIS A 82 -18.72 -17.92 21.16
N GLY A 83 -19.70 -18.24 22.01
CA GLY A 83 -19.56 -18.10 23.47
C GLY A 83 -19.35 -16.66 23.93
N ALA A 84 -19.92 -15.70 23.19
CA ALA A 84 -19.79 -14.26 23.43
C ALA A 84 -20.75 -13.69 24.47
N ILE A 85 -21.76 -14.46 24.89
CA ILE A 85 -22.78 -14.01 25.85
C ILE A 85 -22.71 -14.91 27.07
N SER A 86 -22.54 -14.32 28.24
CA SER A 86 -22.59 -15.01 29.53
C SER A 86 -23.79 -14.53 30.34
N VAL A 87 -24.21 -15.29 31.35
CA VAL A 87 -25.17 -14.81 32.34
C VAL A 87 -24.42 -14.46 33.62
N VAL A 88 -24.53 -13.21 34.07
CA VAL A 88 -23.94 -12.69 35.30
C VAL A 88 -25.04 -12.03 36.11
N ASN A 89 -25.17 -12.39 37.39
CA ASN A 89 -26.21 -11.89 38.29
C ASN A 89 -27.63 -11.99 37.70
N GLY A 90 -27.93 -13.12 37.05
CA GLY A 90 -29.25 -13.35 36.44
C GLY A 90 -29.55 -12.48 35.22
N LYS A 91 -28.55 -11.87 34.58
CA LYS A 91 -28.70 -11.08 33.35
C LYS A 91 -27.69 -11.50 32.30
N ALA A 92 -28.12 -11.52 31.04
CA ALA A 92 -27.20 -11.76 29.94
C ALA A 92 -26.26 -10.55 29.77
N VAL A 93 -24.96 -10.81 29.69
CA VAL A 93 -23.92 -9.80 29.53
C VAL A 93 -23.01 -10.18 28.37
N LYS A 94 -22.61 -9.17 27.61
CA LYS A 94 -21.59 -9.23 26.55
C LYS A 94 -20.95 -7.86 26.43
N CYS A 95 -19.81 -7.78 25.73
CA CYS A 95 -19.33 -6.48 25.26
C CYS A 95 -20.23 -6.02 24.11
N ASP A 96 -20.78 -4.84 24.26
CA ASP A 96 -21.57 -4.09 23.27
C ASP A 96 -20.83 -2.83 22.81
N LEU A 97 -19.51 -2.75 23.10
CA LEU A 97 -18.65 -1.60 22.82
C LEU A 97 -19.12 -0.30 23.46
N CYS A 98 -19.90 -0.39 24.55
CA CYS A 98 -20.54 0.76 25.17
C CYS A 98 -21.36 1.58 24.16
N ALA A 99 -21.91 0.93 23.13
CA ALA A 99 -22.70 1.58 22.09
C ALA A 99 -23.88 2.41 22.64
N PRO A 100 -24.60 2.00 23.71
CA PRO A 100 -25.60 2.85 24.37
C PRO A 100 -25.04 4.11 25.06
N SER A 101 -23.75 4.37 24.99
CA SER A 101 -23.08 5.52 25.60
C SER A 101 -22.10 6.17 24.63
N ASP A 102 -22.52 6.31 23.37
CA ASP A 102 -21.75 6.91 22.28
C ASP A 102 -20.34 6.34 22.15
N PHE A 103 -20.20 5.01 22.33
CA PHE A 103 -18.92 4.30 22.24
C PHE A 103 -17.83 4.79 23.23
N ARG A 104 -18.22 5.49 24.31
CA ARG A 104 -17.31 5.91 25.37
C ARG A 104 -16.89 4.72 26.23
N MET A 105 -15.89 3.98 25.77
CA MET A 105 -15.37 2.77 26.40
C MET A 105 -14.29 3.10 27.45
N PRO A 106 -14.59 3.05 28.76
CA PRO A 106 -13.61 3.35 29.81
C PRO A 106 -12.48 2.32 29.91
N CYS A 107 -12.69 1.10 29.39
CA CYS A 107 -11.70 0.03 29.41
C CYS A 107 -10.44 0.34 28.56
N ILE A 108 -10.57 1.16 27.50
CA ILE A 108 -9.45 1.59 26.65
C ILE A 108 -8.50 2.53 27.43
N PRO A 109 -8.93 3.70 27.94
CA PRO A 109 -8.05 4.59 28.70
C PRO A 109 -7.55 3.98 30.03
N ALA A 110 -8.30 3.04 30.63
CA ALA A 110 -7.85 2.33 31.83
C ALA A 110 -6.69 1.34 31.56
N CYS A 111 -6.43 0.98 30.30
CA CYS A 111 -5.33 0.10 29.92
C CYS A 111 -4.00 0.87 29.85
N GLY A 112 -3.28 0.95 30.97
CA GLY A 112 -1.99 1.67 31.04
C GLY A 112 -0.90 1.13 30.10
N LYS A 113 -1.00 -0.13 29.66
CA LYS A 113 -0.10 -0.76 28.66
C LYS A 113 -0.53 -0.51 27.21
N LYS A 114 -1.67 0.16 26.99
CA LYS A 114 -2.26 0.41 25.66
C LYS A 114 -2.47 -0.88 24.83
N ALA A 115 -2.72 -2.00 25.50
CA ALA A 115 -2.94 -3.29 24.84
C ALA A 115 -4.34 -3.42 24.19
N LEU A 116 -5.27 -2.49 24.48
CA LEU A 116 -6.62 -2.46 23.92
C LEU A 116 -6.79 -1.31 22.94
N ARG A 117 -7.36 -1.59 21.77
CA ARG A 117 -7.76 -0.58 20.78
C ARG A 117 -9.13 -0.92 20.19
N LEU A 118 -9.85 0.11 19.78
CA LEU A 118 -11.02 -0.06 18.91
C LEU A 118 -10.53 -0.18 17.46
N CYS A 119 -10.83 -1.30 16.83
CA CYS A 119 -10.50 -1.61 15.43
C CYS A 119 -11.79 -1.84 14.63
N LYS A 120 -11.72 -1.81 13.30
CA LYS A 120 -12.81 -2.27 12.42
C LYS A 120 -12.63 -3.76 12.16
N LEU A 121 -13.72 -4.50 11.91
CA LEU A 121 -13.67 -5.95 11.63
C LEU A 121 -12.65 -6.26 10.50
N ASP A 122 -11.81 -7.29 10.67
CA ASP A 122 -10.92 -7.78 9.61
C ASP A 122 -11.67 -8.06 8.30
N SER A 123 -12.97 -8.42 8.37
CA SER A 123 -13.79 -8.63 7.17
C SER A 123 -14.02 -7.37 6.34
N GLU A 124 -14.10 -6.18 6.95
CA GLU A 124 -14.25 -4.92 6.19
C GLU A 124 -12.94 -4.54 5.50
N ILE A 125 -11.83 -4.80 6.19
CA ILE A 125 -10.48 -4.67 5.66
C ILE A 125 -10.32 -5.61 4.45
N ASP A 126 -10.66 -6.88 4.63
CA ASP A 126 -10.59 -7.90 3.57
C ASP A 126 -11.48 -7.52 2.38
N GLU A 127 -12.64 -6.90 2.62
CA GLU A 127 -13.51 -6.41 1.55
C GLU A 127 -12.91 -5.23 0.79
N ILE A 128 -12.35 -4.22 1.47
CA ILE A 128 -11.65 -3.11 0.81
C ILE A 128 -10.47 -3.64 0.00
N GLU A 129 -9.69 -4.55 0.58
CA GLU A 129 -8.56 -5.20 -0.07
C GLU A 129 -8.95 -6.01 -1.30
N LYS A 130 -10.10 -6.70 -1.26
CA LYS A 130 -10.66 -7.39 -2.44
C LYS A 130 -11.14 -6.43 -3.52
N ILE A 131 -11.66 -5.26 -3.14
CA ILE A 131 -12.19 -4.28 -4.08
C ILE A 131 -11.05 -3.56 -4.82
N LEU A 132 -10.02 -3.11 -4.09
CA LEU A 132 -8.93 -2.32 -4.66
C LEU A 132 -7.76 -3.18 -5.16
N GLY A 133 -7.58 -4.37 -4.56
CA GLY A 133 -6.49 -5.28 -4.88
C GLY A 133 -5.13 -4.89 -4.32
N TRP A 134 -5.08 -3.81 -3.56
CA TRP A 134 -3.90 -3.31 -2.88
C TRP A 134 -4.31 -2.46 -1.68
N ARG A 135 -3.36 -2.19 -0.79
CA ARG A 135 -3.59 -1.32 0.37
C ARG A 135 -2.36 -0.52 0.75
N VAL A 136 -2.61 0.76 1.04
CA VAL A 136 -1.69 1.65 1.77
C VAL A 136 -2.30 1.86 3.15
N TYR A 137 -1.57 1.53 4.21
CA TYR A 137 -2.03 1.68 5.59
C TYR A 137 -1.26 2.77 6.33
N LYS A 138 -1.89 3.47 7.27
CA LYS A 138 -1.21 4.50 8.05
C LYS A 138 -0.40 3.86 9.19
N ILE A 139 0.85 4.30 9.34
CA ILE A 139 1.65 4.03 10.53
C ILE A 139 1.26 5.05 11.60
N ALA A 140 0.87 4.57 12.79
CA ALA A 140 0.47 5.44 13.88
C ALA A 140 1.65 6.28 14.38
N ASP A 141 1.42 7.56 14.71
CA ASP A 141 2.51 8.44 15.16
C ASP A 141 3.20 7.94 16.44
N ALA A 142 2.48 7.21 17.29
CA ALA A 142 3.06 6.57 18.48
C ALA A 142 4.07 5.44 18.16
N GLU A 143 4.03 4.90 16.95
CA GLU A 143 4.98 3.88 16.46
C GLU A 143 6.24 4.50 15.84
N LYS A 144 6.16 5.78 15.44
CA LYS A 144 7.27 6.54 14.86
C LYS A 144 8.13 7.12 15.97
N ARG A 145 9.41 6.80 15.98
CA ARG A 145 10.42 7.38 16.88
C ARG A 145 10.98 8.69 16.35
N GLY A 146 10.98 8.87 15.03
CA GLY A 146 11.44 10.07 14.34
C GLY A 146 11.21 9.98 12.83
N ILE A 147 11.30 11.12 12.16
CA ILE A 147 11.24 11.23 10.69
C ILE A 147 12.67 11.50 10.21
N ILE A 148 13.19 10.62 9.35
CA ILE A 148 14.55 10.70 8.79
C ILE A 148 14.57 11.51 7.50
N ALA A 149 13.53 11.38 6.69
CA ALA A 149 13.38 12.13 5.44
C ALA A 149 11.89 12.34 5.15
N GLN A 150 11.57 13.41 4.43
CA GLN A 150 10.20 13.73 4.02
C GLN A 150 10.21 14.35 2.62
N GLY A 151 9.24 13.97 1.80
CA GLY A 151 8.95 14.58 0.52
C GLY A 151 7.46 14.90 0.37
N ALA A 152 7.02 15.26 -0.83
CA ALA A 152 5.65 15.69 -1.08
C ALA A 152 4.60 14.61 -0.73
N ASN A 153 4.84 13.38 -1.15
CA ASN A 153 3.90 12.25 -0.98
C ASN A 153 4.54 11.06 -0.23
N TYR A 154 5.61 11.29 0.53
CA TYR A 154 6.22 10.24 1.34
C TYR A 154 6.94 10.79 2.57
N GLU A 155 7.12 9.93 3.57
CA GLU A 155 8.06 10.12 4.67
C GLU A 155 8.84 8.83 4.92
N ILE A 156 10.06 8.94 5.42
CA ILE A 156 10.84 7.79 5.91
C ILE A 156 10.92 7.95 7.42
N ALA A 157 10.30 7.03 8.14
CA ALA A 157 10.20 7.07 9.59
C ALA A 157 11.05 5.98 10.23
N GLU A 158 11.60 6.26 11.41
CA GLU A 158 12.23 5.26 12.26
C GLU A 158 11.17 4.61 13.17
N THR A 159 11.11 3.28 13.17
CA THR A 159 10.22 2.50 14.04
C THR A 159 11.04 1.56 14.93
N ARG A 160 10.37 0.82 15.83
CA ARG A 160 11.04 -0.21 16.64
C ARG A 160 11.66 -1.34 15.80
N GLU A 161 11.12 -1.57 14.61
CA GLU A 161 11.54 -2.64 13.70
C GLU A 161 12.52 -2.14 12.62
N GLY A 162 12.98 -0.88 12.73
CA GLY A 162 13.87 -0.23 11.77
C GLY A 162 13.17 0.85 10.94
N LEU A 163 13.83 1.26 9.85
CA LEU A 163 13.34 2.29 8.96
C LEU A 163 12.18 1.77 8.08
N ILE A 164 11.17 2.60 7.88
CA ILE A 164 10.03 2.33 7.00
C ILE A 164 9.80 3.50 6.06
N TYR A 165 9.53 3.19 4.79
CA TYR A 165 9.09 4.16 3.80
C TYR A 165 7.57 4.22 3.80
N CYS A 166 7.01 5.36 4.18
CA CYS A 166 5.57 5.57 4.27
C CYS A 166 5.10 6.41 3.07
N ILE A 167 4.30 5.82 2.18
CA ILE A 167 3.53 6.57 1.19
C ILE A 167 2.51 7.43 1.95
N GLN A 168 2.46 8.71 1.59
CA GLN A 168 1.56 9.73 2.13
C GLN A 168 0.58 10.21 1.06
N GLY A 169 -0.47 10.91 1.47
CA GLY A 169 -1.42 11.54 0.54
C GLY A 169 -2.42 10.59 -0.13
N ILE A 170 -2.42 9.31 0.24
CA ILE A 170 -3.49 8.35 -0.07
C ILE A 170 -4.32 8.15 1.21
N PRO A 171 -5.60 8.55 1.24
CA PRO A 171 -6.44 8.39 2.42
C PRO A 171 -6.79 6.92 2.67
N GLU A 172 -7.04 6.58 3.92
CA GLU A 172 -7.63 5.28 4.26
C GLU A 172 -9.11 5.31 3.88
N LEU A 173 -9.44 4.60 2.80
CA LEU A 173 -10.79 4.56 2.27
C LEU A 173 -11.72 3.77 3.17
N THR A 174 -12.96 4.21 3.28
CA THR A 174 -14.04 3.41 3.84
C THR A 174 -14.49 2.35 2.84
N ARG A 175 -15.17 1.30 3.32
CA ARG A 175 -15.79 0.29 2.46
C ARG A 175 -16.73 0.89 1.40
N GLN A 176 -17.51 1.91 1.78
CA GLN A 176 -18.46 2.56 0.88
C GLN A 176 -17.74 3.36 -0.22
N GLU A 177 -16.66 4.05 0.14
CA GLU A 177 -15.78 4.74 -0.81
C GLU A 177 -15.11 3.76 -1.76
N ALA A 178 -14.57 2.64 -1.26
CA ALA A 178 -13.96 1.61 -2.10
C ALA A 178 -14.97 1.04 -3.12
N LEU A 179 -16.20 0.72 -2.68
CA LEU A 179 -17.28 0.25 -3.56
C LEU A 179 -17.66 1.30 -4.61
N LEU A 180 -17.76 2.57 -4.20
CA LEU A 180 -18.02 3.68 -5.11
C LEU A 180 -16.93 3.76 -6.19
N LEU A 181 -15.64 3.73 -5.79
CA LEU A 181 -14.52 3.80 -6.73
C LEU A 181 -14.56 2.64 -7.72
N SER A 182 -14.76 1.41 -7.24
CA SER A 182 -14.86 0.22 -8.09
C SER A 182 -16.01 0.29 -9.07
N SER A 183 -17.17 0.82 -8.65
CA SER A 183 -18.34 0.98 -9.51
C SER A 183 -18.11 2.05 -10.59
N VAL A 184 -17.54 3.20 -10.21
CA VAL A 184 -17.19 4.28 -11.16
C VAL A 184 -16.15 3.79 -12.17
N LEU A 185 -15.12 3.06 -11.73
CA LEU A 185 -14.10 2.49 -12.62
C LEU A 185 -14.69 1.50 -13.63
N SER A 186 -15.60 0.63 -13.17
CA SER A 186 -16.25 -0.35 -14.04
C SER A 186 -17.10 0.34 -15.11
N GLU A 187 -17.90 1.33 -14.72
CA GLU A 187 -18.73 2.10 -15.67
C GLU A 187 -17.90 2.92 -16.65
N PHE A 188 -16.79 3.51 -16.19
CA PHE A 188 -15.88 4.27 -17.04
C PHE A 188 -15.23 3.37 -18.10
N GLN A 189 -14.83 2.15 -17.72
CA GLN A 189 -14.26 1.16 -18.64
C GLN A 189 -15.28 0.63 -19.66
N GLU A 190 -16.51 0.35 -19.24
CA GLU A 190 -17.57 -0.19 -20.11
C GLU A 190 -17.98 0.78 -21.21
N LYS A 191 -18.00 2.08 -20.91
CA LYS A 191 -18.41 3.11 -21.87
C LYS A 191 -17.34 3.42 -22.92
N ASN A 192 -16.11 2.90 -22.76
CA ASN A 192 -14.96 3.29 -23.58
C ASN A 192 -14.84 4.83 -23.72
N GLU A 193 -15.13 5.56 -22.64
CA GLU A 193 -14.94 7.03 -22.64
C GLU A 193 -13.45 7.33 -22.91
N GLU A 194 -13.18 8.43 -23.61
CA GLU A 194 -11.80 8.89 -23.78
C GLU A 194 -11.17 9.04 -22.40
N ALA A 195 -9.94 8.53 -22.26
CA ALA A 195 -9.21 8.56 -21.00
C ALA A 195 -8.71 9.98 -20.71
N GLU A 196 -9.64 10.89 -20.40
CA GLU A 196 -9.38 12.27 -20.02
C GLU A 196 -9.83 12.55 -18.57
N PRO A 197 -9.08 13.37 -17.81
CA PRO A 197 -9.42 13.69 -16.41
C PRO A 197 -10.83 14.25 -16.22
N ARG A 198 -11.30 15.10 -17.14
CA ARG A 198 -12.64 15.70 -17.08
C ARG A 198 -13.75 14.65 -17.21
N ALA A 199 -13.60 13.70 -18.14
CA ALA A 199 -14.58 12.63 -18.32
C ALA A 199 -14.68 11.75 -17.06
N LEU A 200 -13.55 11.48 -16.41
CA LEU A 200 -13.51 10.71 -15.17
C LEU A 200 -14.20 11.43 -14.01
N GLU A 201 -13.96 12.74 -13.86
CA GLU A 201 -14.67 13.57 -12.87
C GLU A 201 -16.18 13.58 -13.14
N GLU A 202 -16.60 13.75 -14.39
CA GLU A 202 -18.00 13.69 -14.78
C GLU A 202 -18.63 12.33 -14.48
N SER A 203 -17.90 11.23 -14.69
CA SER A 203 -18.36 9.88 -14.36
C SER A 203 -18.59 9.72 -12.85
N LEU A 204 -17.67 10.20 -12.01
CA LEU A 204 -17.84 10.23 -10.56
C LEU A 204 -19.09 11.05 -10.17
N ARG A 205 -19.23 12.27 -10.69
CA ARG A 205 -20.39 13.14 -10.41
C ARG A 205 -21.70 12.49 -10.85
N ARG A 206 -21.72 11.85 -12.02
CA ARG A 206 -22.88 11.15 -12.59
C ARG A 206 -23.29 9.96 -11.72
N TYR A 207 -22.32 9.15 -11.29
CA TYR A 207 -22.56 8.02 -10.38
C TYR A 207 -23.14 8.49 -9.05
N CYS A 208 -22.56 9.54 -8.44
CA CYS A 208 -23.05 10.12 -7.20
C CYS A 208 -24.49 10.63 -7.34
N ARG A 209 -24.79 11.39 -8.39
CA ARG A 209 -26.15 11.92 -8.65
C ARG A 209 -27.18 10.80 -8.82
N ARG A 210 -26.87 9.76 -9.59
CA ARG A 210 -27.80 8.65 -9.85
C ARG A 210 -28.08 7.82 -8.59
N ASN A 211 -27.09 7.68 -7.71
CA ASN A 211 -27.20 6.88 -6.49
C ASN A 211 -27.54 7.72 -5.24
N PHE A 212 -27.89 9.00 -5.42
CA PHE A 212 -28.21 9.93 -4.32
C PHE A 212 -27.10 10.00 -3.26
N LEU A 213 -25.84 9.98 -3.70
CA LEU A 213 -24.68 10.10 -2.84
C LEU A 213 -24.21 11.56 -2.81
N GLU A 214 -24.15 12.14 -1.63
CA GLU A 214 -23.57 13.44 -1.39
C GLU A 214 -22.15 13.28 -0.88
N LEU A 215 -21.21 13.90 -1.58
CA LEU A 215 -19.80 13.98 -1.17
C LEU A 215 -19.52 15.43 -0.81
N ASP A 216 -18.85 15.65 0.33
CA ASP A 216 -18.28 16.96 0.60
C ASP A 216 -17.12 17.27 -0.37
N SER A 217 -16.64 18.52 -0.38
CA SER A 217 -15.58 18.95 -1.29
C SER A 217 -14.26 18.21 -1.06
N GLU A 218 -13.94 17.85 0.18
CA GLU A 218 -12.70 17.13 0.51
C GLU A 218 -12.79 15.68 0.01
N GLN A 219 -13.91 15.01 0.29
CA GLN A 219 -14.28 13.68 -0.20
C GLN A 219 -14.22 13.59 -1.71
N HIS A 220 -14.85 14.54 -2.40
CA HIS A 220 -14.83 14.58 -3.84
C HIS A 220 -13.40 14.65 -4.38
N ASN A 221 -12.58 15.56 -3.84
CA ASN A 221 -11.22 15.78 -4.32
C ASN A 221 -10.31 14.58 -4.09
N TYR A 222 -10.31 13.97 -2.89
CA TYR A 222 -9.42 12.84 -2.65
C TYR A 222 -9.87 11.58 -3.40
N LEU A 223 -11.18 11.34 -3.55
CA LEU A 223 -11.69 10.20 -4.32
C LEU A 223 -11.34 10.35 -5.80
N LEU A 224 -11.50 11.56 -6.35
CA LEU A 224 -11.09 11.86 -7.72
C LEU A 224 -9.59 11.61 -7.92
N LYS A 225 -8.74 12.09 -7.00
CA LYS A 225 -7.29 11.83 -7.06
C LYS A 225 -6.97 10.33 -7.07
N VAL A 226 -7.67 9.52 -6.28
CA VAL A 226 -7.49 8.06 -6.28
C VAL A 226 -7.96 7.44 -7.61
N LEU A 227 -9.08 7.91 -8.18
CA LEU A 227 -9.55 7.45 -9.50
C LEU A 227 -8.53 7.80 -10.59
N GLU A 228 -8.05 9.04 -10.63
CA GLU A 228 -7.04 9.50 -11.60
C GLU A 228 -5.78 8.64 -11.51
N MET A 229 -5.34 8.33 -10.29
CA MET A 229 -4.18 7.45 -10.05
C MET A 229 -4.40 6.03 -10.59
N LEU A 230 -5.62 5.51 -10.53
CA LEU A 230 -5.96 4.17 -11.04
C LEU A 230 -6.14 4.15 -12.57
N VAL A 231 -6.76 5.19 -13.13
CA VAL A 231 -7.08 5.27 -14.57
C VAL A 231 -5.87 5.73 -15.38
N PHE A 232 -5.22 6.83 -14.99
CA PHE A 232 -4.10 7.43 -15.73
C PHE A 232 -2.73 6.97 -15.23
N GLY A 233 -2.64 6.64 -13.94
CA GLY A 233 -1.42 6.13 -13.33
C GLY A 233 -1.37 4.61 -13.24
N PHE A 234 -0.61 4.13 -12.26
CA PHE A 234 -0.37 2.74 -11.94
C PHE A 234 -0.91 2.38 -10.53
N GLY A 235 -1.93 3.11 -10.05
CA GLY A 235 -2.39 2.99 -8.65
C GLY A 235 -1.35 3.49 -7.66
N ALA A 236 -1.37 2.99 -6.42
CA ALA A 236 -0.49 3.47 -5.35
C ALA A 236 1.01 3.34 -5.64
N ILE A 237 1.43 2.40 -6.50
CA ILE A 237 2.84 2.27 -6.91
C ILE A 237 3.34 3.52 -7.65
N SER A 238 2.43 4.33 -8.22
CA SER A 238 2.78 5.58 -8.91
C SER A 238 3.53 6.54 -7.99
N GLU A 239 3.21 6.55 -6.69
CA GLU A 239 3.90 7.39 -5.70
C GLU A 239 5.36 6.92 -5.46
N LEU A 240 5.64 5.63 -5.64
CA LEU A 240 7.00 5.09 -5.58
C LEU A 240 7.75 5.36 -6.90
N LEU A 241 7.05 5.26 -8.04
CA LEU A 241 7.61 5.51 -9.37
C LEU A 241 7.95 6.99 -9.57
N SER A 242 7.20 7.92 -9.01
CA SER A 242 7.51 9.35 -9.10
C SER A 242 8.73 9.77 -8.27
N ASN A 243 9.13 8.96 -7.28
CA ASN A 243 10.23 9.32 -6.38
C ASN A 243 11.62 8.99 -6.98
N GLY A 244 12.32 10.00 -7.49
CA GLY A 244 13.66 9.87 -8.08
C GLY A 244 14.78 9.38 -7.13
N ASN A 245 14.56 9.41 -5.81
CA ASN A 245 15.50 8.87 -4.82
C ASN A 245 15.43 7.34 -4.68
N LEU A 246 14.38 6.71 -5.23
CA LEU A 246 14.26 5.26 -5.28
C LEU A 246 14.96 4.70 -6.51
N GLU A 247 15.76 3.66 -6.32
CA GLU A 247 16.47 2.94 -7.38
C GLU A 247 15.75 1.65 -7.77
N GLU A 248 15.10 0.99 -6.81
CA GLU A 248 14.41 -0.27 -7.05
C GLU A 248 13.11 -0.32 -6.25
N ILE A 249 12.06 -0.89 -6.87
CA ILE A 249 10.78 -1.21 -6.24
C ILE A 249 10.55 -2.70 -6.42
N ALA A 250 10.37 -3.43 -5.32
CA ALA A 250 10.27 -4.87 -5.31
C ALA A 250 8.99 -5.35 -4.59
N VAL A 251 8.14 -6.06 -5.33
CA VAL A 251 7.00 -6.81 -4.82
C VAL A 251 7.44 -8.27 -4.70
N ILE A 252 7.47 -8.79 -3.48
CA ILE A 252 7.95 -10.15 -3.18
C ILE A 252 6.81 -11.17 -2.95
N GLY A 253 5.57 -10.73 -3.11
CA GLY A 253 4.37 -11.54 -2.96
C GLY A 253 3.15 -10.69 -2.60
N LEU A 254 2.14 -11.35 -2.04
CA LEU A 254 0.85 -10.74 -1.70
C LEU A 254 0.58 -10.78 -0.20
N GLY A 255 -0.23 -9.83 0.25
CA GLY A 255 -0.73 -9.70 1.61
C GLY A 255 0.15 -8.84 2.53
N LYS A 256 -0.41 -8.47 3.68
CA LYS A 256 0.20 -7.59 4.69
C LYS A 256 1.60 -8.01 5.13
N ASN A 257 1.86 -9.33 5.20
CA ASN A 257 3.16 -9.87 5.63
C ASN A 257 4.22 -9.85 4.52
N LYS A 258 3.86 -9.45 3.30
CA LYS A 258 4.74 -9.31 2.14
C LYS A 258 4.59 -7.90 1.56
N PRO A 259 5.00 -6.85 2.31
CA PRO A 259 4.91 -5.49 1.82
C PRO A 259 5.81 -5.29 0.60
N VAL A 260 5.54 -4.21 -0.15
CA VAL A 260 6.45 -3.74 -1.17
C VAL A 260 7.71 -3.22 -0.48
N TYR A 261 8.86 -3.56 -1.04
CA TYR A 261 10.16 -3.06 -0.62
C TYR A 261 10.66 -2.04 -1.64
N VAL A 262 11.42 -1.06 -1.17
CA VAL A 262 12.07 -0.07 -2.02
C VAL A 262 13.53 0.03 -1.65
N TYR A 263 14.40 0.21 -2.63
CA TYR A 263 15.80 0.56 -2.41
C TYR A 263 15.95 2.07 -2.55
N GLU A 264 16.15 2.76 -1.43
CA GLU A 264 16.46 4.18 -1.39
C GLU A 264 17.98 4.36 -1.49
N ARG A 265 18.43 5.26 -2.37
CA ARG A 265 19.85 5.34 -2.78
C ARG A 265 20.84 5.60 -1.64
N LYS A 266 20.42 6.19 -0.53
CA LYS A 266 21.27 6.51 0.64
C LYS A 266 21.04 5.57 1.81
N LEU A 267 19.83 5.05 1.97
CA LEU A 267 19.40 4.26 3.14
C LEU A 267 19.31 2.76 2.84
N GLY A 268 19.37 2.36 1.58
CA GLY A 268 19.27 0.97 1.15
C GLY A 268 17.83 0.44 1.15
N TRP A 269 17.68 -0.85 1.43
CA TRP A 269 16.38 -1.52 1.43
C TRP A 269 15.49 -1.08 2.58
N LEU A 270 14.30 -0.60 2.25
CA LEU A 270 13.25 -0.20 3.18
C LEU A 270 11.97 -0.96 2.86
N ARG A 271 11.30 -1.45 3.90
CA ARG A 271 9.90 -1.90 3.77
C ARG A 271 8.99 -0.69 3.59
N THR A 272 7.84 -0.87 2.95
CA THR A 272 6.83 0.18 2.80
C THR A 272 5.56 -0.11 3.61
N ASN A 273 4.71 0.89 3.76
CA ASN A 273 3.33 0.75 4.25
C ASN A 273 2.33 0.33 3.16
N PHE A 274 2.81 -0.30 2.08
CA PHE A 274 2.05 -0.64 0.89
C PHE A 274 2.19 -2.14 0.55
N TYR A 275 1.10 -2.80 0.20
CA TYR A 275 1.10 -4.18 -0.30
C TYR A 275 0.00 -4.44 -1.31
N PHE A 276 0.21 -5.46 -2.15
CA PHE A 276 -0.81 -6.00 -3.04
C PHE A 276 -1.59 -7.10 -2.33
N CYS A 277 -2.89 -7.15 -2.57
CA CYS A 277 -3.80 -8.10 -1.93
C CYS A 277 -4.13 -9.29 -2.84
N ASP A 278 -4.09 -9.09 -4.17
CA ASP A 278 -4.41 -10.13 -5.14
C ASP A 278 -3.47 -10.13 -6.36
N GLU A 279 -3.37 -11.30 -6.99
CA GLU A 279 -2.51 -11.54 -8.15
C GLU A 279 -3.04 -10.88 -9.43
N THR A 280 -4.36 -10.74 -9.56
CA THR A 280 -5.01 -10.18 -10.76
C THR A 280 -4.68 -8.70 -10.89
N THR A 281 -4.74 -7.95 -9.79
CA THR A 281 -4.38 -6.55 -9.74
C THR A 281 -2.92 -6.33 -10.10
N LEU A 282 -2.01 -7.12 -9.54
CA LEU A 282 -0.58 -7.07 -9.89
C LEU A 282 -0.34 -7.42 -11.36
N LYS A 283 -1.00 -8.47 -11.88
CA LYS A 283 -0.93 -8.85 -13.31
C LYS A 283 -1.44 -7.73 -14.21
N ASN A 284 -2.58 -7.13 -13.88
CA ASN A 284 -3.19 -6.05 -14.66
C ASN A 284 -2.29 -4.81 -14.67
N LEU A 285 -1.67 -4.50 -13.55
CA LEU A 285 -0.66 -3.44 -13.42
C LEU A 285 0.53 -3.68 -14.35
N VAL A 286 1.16 -4.85 -14.25
CA VAL A 286 2.31 -5.22 -15.11
C VAL A 286 1.93 -5.19 -16.58
N ASN A 287 0.76 -5.73 -16.92
CA ASN A 287 0.24 -5.69 -18.28
C ASN A 287 0.02 -4.26 -18.74
N LYS A 288 -0.56 -3.37 -17.92
CA LYS A 288 -0.74 -1.95 -18.24
C LYS A 288 0.59 -1.26 -18.52
N MET A 289 1.61 -1.49 -17.69
CA MET A 289 2.97 -0.95 -17.88
C MET A 289 3.63 -1.44 -19.18
N SER A 290 3.42 -2.71 -19.53
CA SER A 290 4.06 -3.36 -20.69
C SER A 290 3.28 -3.25 -22.01
N ARG A 291 2.10 -2.60 -22.02
CA ARG A 291 1.25 -2.44 -23.22
C ARG A 291 2.00 -1.87 -24.41
N ALA A 292 2.78 -0.81 -24.21
CA ALA A 292 3.52 -0.13 -25.28
C ALA A 292 4.61 -1.00 -25.92
N ILE A 293 5.06 -2.05 -25.22
CA ILE A 293 6.12 -2.97 -25.65
C ILE A 293 5.52 -4.20 -26.35
N GLY A 294 4.19 -4.36 -26.31
CA GLY A 294 3.51 -5.53 -26.87
C GLY A 294 3.75 -6.83 -26.09
N ARG A 295 4.29 -6.77 -24.87
CA ARG A 295 4.48 -7.94 -24.00
C ARG A 295 3.34 -8.05 -23.00
N ARG A 296 3.02 -9.29 -22.61
CA ARG A 296 1.95 -9.59 -21.66
C ARG A 296 2.35 -10.70 -20.69
N LEU A 297 2.10 -10.47 -19.41
CA LEU A 297 2.20 -11.46 -18.35
C LEU A 297 0.88 -12.24 -18.27
N SER A 298 0.95 -13.55 -18.49
CA SER A 298 -0.20 -14.46 -18.51
C SER A 298 0.19 -15.86 -18.05
N MET A 299 -0.77 -16.77 -17.86
CA MET A 299 -0.45 -18.17 -17.52
C MET A 299 0.35 -18.88 -18.61
N GLN A 300 0.21 -18.47 -19.88
CA GLN A 300 1.00 -19.01 -21.00
C GLN A 300 2.40 -18.39 -21.04
N THR A 301 2.54 -17.16 -20.56
CA THR A 301 3.78 -16.38 -20.48
C THR A 301 4.01 -15.91 -19.04
N PRO A 302 4.34 -16.83 -18.10
CA PRO A 302 4.37 -16.55 -16.66
C PRO A 302 5.58 -15.74 -16.19
N LYS A 303 6.41 -15.25 -17.13
CA LYS A 303 7.56 -14.40 -16.92
C LYS A 303 7.54 -13.26 -17.94
N LEU A 304 7.80 -12.05 -17.48
CA LEU A 304 7.94 -10.86 -18.32
C LEU A 304 9.21 -10.11 -17.91
N ASN A 305 10.11 -9.90 -18.87
CA ASN A 305 11.24 -9.00 -18.75
C ASN A 305 11.10 -7.95 -19.84
N ALA A 306 11.19 -6.66 -19.52
CA ALA A 306 11.11 -5.61 -20.53
C ALA A 306 11.73 -4.30 -20.04
N ALA A 307 12.07 -3.42 -20.99
CA ALA A 307 12.41 -2.02 -20.73
C ALA A 307 11.20 -1.16 -21.08
N LEU A 308 10.68 -0.40 -20.11
CA LEU A 308 9.55 0.50 -20.29
C LEU A 308 9.95 1.70 -21.17
N PRO A 309 9.01 2.31 -21.91
CA PRO A 309 9.28 3.52 -22.69
C PRO A 309 9.82 4.69 -21.85
N SER A 310 9.46 4.72 -20.56
CA SER A 310 9.96 5.68 -19.57
C SER A 310 11.42 5.40 -19.13
N GLY A 311 11.99 4.26 -19.52
CA GLY A 311 13.37 3.86 -19.29
C GLY A 311 13.53 2.78 -18.23
N GLU A 312 12.60 2.61 -17.29
CA GLU A 312 12.71 1.61 -16.22
C GLU A 312 12.73 0.18 -16.75
N ARG A 313 13.48 -0.72 -16.07
CA ARG A 313 13.41 -2.16 -16.35
C ARG A 313 12.37 -2.81 -15.46
N ILE A 314 11.50 -3.59 -16.07
CA ILE A 314 10.49 -4.38 -15.38
C ILE A 314 10.79 -5.87 -15.53
N CYS A 315 10.78 -6.58 -14.40
CA CYS A 315 10.83 -8.03 -14.33
C CYS A 315 9.66 -8.50 -13.48
N ALA A 316 8.79 -9.35 -14.03
CA ALA A 316 7.62 -9.87 -13.33
C ALA A 316 7.47 -11.37 -13.55
N THR A 317 7.05 -12.08 -12.51
CA THR A 317 6.80 -13.52 -12.55
C THR A 317 5.55 -13.89 -11.78
N ILE A 318 4.86 -14.93 -12.24
CA ILE A 318 3.66 -15.51 -11.62
C ILE A 318 3.82 -17.03 -11.52
N SER A 319 2.88 -17.71 -10.87
CA SER A 319 2.80 -19.17 -10.88
C SER A 319 2.66 -19.70 -12.32
N PRO A 320 3.35 -20.82 -12.69
CA PRO A 320 4.13 -21.72 -11.84
C PRO A 320 5.61 -21.33 -11.66
N VAL A 321 6.10 -20.28 -12.33
CA VAL A 321 7.52 -19.88 -12.27
C VAL A 321 7.90 -19.37 -10.89
N SER A 322 6.99 -18.65 -10.23
CA SER A 322 7.23 -18.15 -8.87
C SER A 322 6.50 -19.00 -7.83
N VAL A 323 7.27 -19.75 -7.05
CA VAL A 323 6.77 -20.65 -6.00
C VAL A 323 6.22 -19.87 -4.79
N SER A 324 6.80 -18.71 -4.49
CA SER A 324 6.47 -17.89 -3.30
C SER A 324 5.29 -16.93 -3.52
N GLY A 325 4.63 -16.99 -4.67
CA GLY A 325 3.62 -16.04 -5.13
C GLY A 325 4.14 -15.08 -6.19
N PRO A 326 3.29 -14.24 -6.79
CA PRO A 326 3.71 -13.35 -7.86
C PRO A 326 4.75 -12.33 -7.38
N SER A 327 5.70 -11.98 -8.24
CA SER A 327 6.72 -10.98 -7.93
C SER A 327 6.88 -9.98 -9.06
N LEU A 328 7.35 -8.78 -8.69
CA LEU A 328 7.59 -7.68 -9.61
C LEU A 328 8.80 -6.90 -9.09
N THR A 329 9.80 -6.70 -9.94
CA THR A 329 10.92 -5.81 -9.70
C THR A 329 10.93 -4.74 -10.77
N ILE A 330 10.90 -3.48 -10.35
CA ILE A 330 11.09 -2.31 -11.21
C ILE A 330 12.40 -1.65 -10.83
N ARG A 331 13.35 -1.63 -11.75
CA ARG A 331 14.63 -0.93 -11.59
C ARG A 331 14.57 0.40 -12.31
N LYS A 332 14.81 1.46 -11.55
CA LYS A 332 14.75 2.85 -12.00
C LYS A 332 16.14 3.38 -12.30
N PHE A 333 16.28 4.00 -13.45
CA PHE A 333 17.49 4.74 -13.76
C PHE A 333 17.47 6.11 -13.10
N ARG A 334 18.66 6.63 -12.86
CA ARG A 334 18.79 7.98 -12.34
C ARG A 334 18.46 8.95 -13.47
N GLU A 335 17.42 9.75 -13.28
CA GLU A 335 17.00 10.77 -14.26
C GLU A 335 18.16 11.73 -14.57
N THR A 336 18.83 12.21 -13.51
CA THR A 336 20.05 13.00 -13.60
C THR A 336 21.29 12.10 -13.46
N PRO A 337 22.01 11.79 -14.55
CA PRO A 337 23.25 11.03 -14.47
C PRO A 337 24.32 11.75 -13.66
N PHE A 338 25.27 11.01 -13.10
CA PHE A 338 26.41 11.59 -12.42
C PHE A 338 27.20 12.50 -13.36
N THR A 339 27.64 13.65 -12.87
CA THR A 339 28.59 14.51 -13.57
C THR A 339 30.02 14.17 -13.15
N PRO A 340 31.03 14.58 -13.94
CA PRO A 340 32.43 14.46 -13.52
C PRO A 340 32.71 15.10 -12.16
N LYS A 341 32.04 16.22 -11.85
CA LYS A 341 32.13 16.89 -10.55
C LYS A 341 31.56 16.02 -9.42
N ASP A 342 30.47 15.32 -9.67
CA ASP A 342 29.89 14.42 -8.67
C ASP A 342 30.84 13.27 -8.34
N LEU A 343 31.53 12.71 -9.34
CA LEU A 343 32.53 11.66 -9.11
C LEU A 343 33.70 12.11 -8.22
N LEU A 344 34.10 13.40 -8.33
CA LEU A 344 35.09 13.99 -7.44
C LEU A 344 34.53 14.16 -6.02
N ASN A 345 33.30 14.67 -5.90
CA ASN A 345 32.65 14.91 -4.61
C ASN A 345 32.42 13.60 -3.84
N THR A 346 32.08 12.51 -4.53
CA THR A 346 31.93 11.18 -3.93
C THR A 346 33.25 10.45 -3.75
N GLN A 347 34.39 11.08 -4.09
CA GLN A 347 35.74 10.51 -4.06
C GLN A 347 35.85 9.19 -4.86
N THR A 348 35.00 9.02 -5.87
CA THR A 348 35.03 7.85 -6.77
C THR A 348 36.24 7.90 -7.70
N ILE A 349 36.71 9.10 -8.03
CA ILE A 349 37.91 9.35 -8.83
C ILE A 349 38.68 10.55 -8.27
N SER A 350 40.01 10.54 -8.37
CA SER A 350 40.81 11.72 -8.03
C SER A 350 40.77 12.76 -9.15
N ALA A 351 41.06 14.02 -8.82
CA ALA A 351 41.15 15.09 -9.82
C ALA A 351 42.20 14.77 -10.90
N SER A 352 43.35 14.22 -10.51
CA SER A 352 44.41 13.84 -11.44
C SER A 352 43.98 12.73 -12.41
N ALA A 353 43.30 11.69 -11.91
CA ALA A 353 42.81 10.61 -12.75
C ALA A 353 41.68 11.07 -13.68
N LEU A 354 40.79 11.94 -13.20
CA LEU A 354 39.72 12.51 -14.03
C LEU A 354 40.28 13.36 -15.17
N SER A 355 41.27 14.21 -14.91
CA SER A 355 41.94 15.00 -15.96
C SER A 355 42.63 14.08 -16.97
N PHE A 356 43.30 13.02 -16.52
CA PHE A 356 43.90 12.03 -17.42
C PHE A 356 42.85 11.37 -18.34
N LEU A 357 41.72 10.92 -17.78
CA LEU A 357 40.64 10.31 -18.57
C LEU A 357 40.00 11.31 -19.53
N GLN A 358 39.85 12.57 -19.12
CA GLN A 358 39.37 13.65 -19.99
C GLN A 358 40.29 13.81 -21.21
N PHE A 359 41.60 13.89 -21.00
CA PHE A 359 42.56 13.97 -22.12
C PHE A 359 42.49 12.74 -23.02
N ALA A 360 42.47 11.54 -22.43
CA ALA A 360 42.38 10.29 -23.20
C ALA A 360 41.11 10.24 -24.08
N LEU A 361 39.96 10.71 -23.58
CA LEU A 361 38.71 10.82 -24.33
C LEU A 361 38.82 11.78 -25.51
N GLN A 362 39.45 12.93 -25.30
CA GLN A 362 39.58 13.98 -26.31
C GLN A 362 40.63 13.66 -27.37
N THR A 363 41.45 12.63 -27.16
CA THR A 363 42.47 12.14 -28.11
C THR A 363 42.09 10.78 -28.70
N ASP A 364 40.79 10.46 -28.76
CA ASP A 364 40.25 9.24 -29.37
C ASP A 364 40.81 7.91 -28.83
N CYS A 365 41.29 7.89 -27.59
CA CYS A 365 41.75 6.66 -26.98
C CYS A 365 40.56 5.75 -26.67
N SER A 366 40.67 4.47 -27.08
CA SER A 366 39.72 3.45 -26.68
C SER A 366 39.90 3.12 -25.20
N MET A 367 38.80 3.12 -24.44
CA MET A 367 38.82 2.77 -23.02
C MET A 367 37.73 1.76 -22.69
N LEU A 368 38.01 0.96 -21.67
CA LEU A 368 37.08 -0.01 -21.11
C LEU A 368 36.95 0.26 -19.60
N ILE A 369 35.72 0.44 -19.12
CA ILE A 369 35.43 0.59 -17.69
C ILE A 369 35.01 -0.78 -17.14
N CYS A 370 35.88 -1.37 -16.32
CA CYS A 370 35.69 -2.69 -15.72
C CYS A 370 35.33 -2.62 -14.24
N GLY A 371 34.74 -3.70 -13.71
CA GLY A 371 34.35 -3.83 -12.31
C GLY A 371 33.18 -4.79 -12.10
N ASN A 372 32.90 -5.13 -10.84
CA ASN A 372 31.81 -6.04 -10.47
C ASN A 372 30.41 -5.45 -10.77
N THR A 373 29.38 -6.29 -10.76
CA THR A 373 27.98 -5.82 -10.82
C THR A 373 27.70 -4.85 -9.67
N GLY A 374 27.08 -3.70 -9.97
CA GLY A 374 26.81 -2.66 -8.98
C GLY A 374 27.99 -1.75 -8.63
N SER A 375 29.18 -1.93 -9.21
CA SER A 375 30.37 -1.10 -8.89
C SER A 375 30.38 0.30 -9.51
N GLY A 376 29.27 0.74 -10.14
CA GLY A 376 29.17 2.07 -10.75
C GLY A 376 29.77 2.22 -12.15
N LYS A 377 30.07 1.13 -12.88
CA LYS A 377 30.65 1.17 -14.24
C LYS A 377 29.88 2.09 -15.19
N THR A 378 28.60 1.83 -15.40
CA THR A 378 27.75 2.63 -16.29
C THR A 378 27.66 4.07 -15.81
N SER A 379 27.60 4.30 -14.49
CA SER A 379 27.57 5.64 -13.90
C SER A 379 28.83 6.45 -14.22
N THR A 380 30.01 5.84 -14.08
CA THR A 380 31.28 6.46 -14.42
C THR A 380 31.36 6.73 -15.92
N LEU A 381 30.96 5.76 -16.76
CA LEU A 381 30.94 5.93 -18.21
C LEU A 381 30.05 7.10 -18.62
N ASN A 382 28.83 7.17 -18.08
CA ASN A 382 27.86 8.23 -18.34
C ASN A 382 28.39 9.62 -17.93
N ALA A 383 29.09 9.71 -16.80
CA ALA A 383 29.73 10.94 -16.38
C ALA A 383 30.83 11.39 -17.35
N LEU A 384 31.69 10.47 -17.78
CA LEU A 384 32.82 10.75 -18.67
C LEU A 384 32.38 11.22 -20.07
N PHE A 385 31.20 10.79 -20.55
CA PHE A 385 30.66 11.27 -21.82
C PHE A 385 30.46 12.80 -21.88
N ASN A 386 30.43 13.50 -20.73
CA ASN A 386 30.39 14.98 -20.70
C ASN A 386 31.67 15.63 -21.26
N PHE A 387 32.76 14.87 -21.45
CA PHE A 387 34.00 15.38 -22.03
C PHE A 387 34.09 15.21 -23.54
N ILE A 388 33.14 14.50 -24.17
CA ILE A 388 33.14 14.33 -25.62
C ILE A 388 32.81 15.68 -26.28
N PRO A 389 33.63 16.15 -27.25
CA PRO A 389 33.37 17.40 -27.96
C PRO A 389 32.03 17.38 -28.71
N GLU A 390 31.28 18.48 -28.69
CA GLU A 390 29.98 18.62 -29.38
C GLU A 390 30.04 18.45 -30.92
N SER A 391 31.24 18.49 -31.50
CA SER A 391 31.48 18.22 -32.92
C SER A 391 31.47 16.73 -33.28
N GLU A 392 31.60 15.84 -32.29
CA GLU A 392 31.69 14.41 -32.52
C GLU A 392 30.33 13.77 -32.76
N ARG A 393 30.33 12.57 -33.34
CA ARG A 393 29.12 11.75 -33.45
C ARG A 393 29.22 10.57 -32.50
N ILE A 394 28.23 10.41 -31.63
CA ILE A 394 28.19 9.30 -30.68
C ILE A 394 27.15 8.28 -31.14
N ILE A 395 27.56 7.01 -31.23
CA ILE A 395 26.66 5.88 -31.44
C ILE A 395 26.65 5.05 -30.16
N VAL A 396 25.52 5.03 -29.48
CA VAL A 396 25.31 4.26 -28.25
C VAL A 396 24.53 3.00 -28.61
N THR A 397 25.10 1.83 -28.30
CA THR A 397 24.42 0.55 -28.48
C THR A 397 24.27 -0.11 -27.13
N GLU A 398 23.03 -0.36 -26.70
CA GLU A 398 22.72 -0.94 -25.40
C GLU A 398 21.70 -2.08 -25.55
N GLU A 399 21.83 -3.13 -24.73
CA GLU A 399 20.75 -4.13 -24.59
C GLU A 399 19.54 -3.52 -23.88
N THR A 400 19.79 -2.60 -22.95
CA THR A 400 18.73 -1.81 -22.35
C THR A 400 19.26 -0.41 -22.04
N PRO A 401 18.54 0.64 -22.46
CA PRO A 401 19.00 2.02 -22.29
C PRO A 401 19.31 2.37 -20.83
N GLU A 402 20.58 2.64 -20.53
CA GLU A 402 21.02 3.21 -19.25
C GLU A 402 21.76 4.56 -19.44
N ILE A 403 22.37 4.75 -20.60
CA ILE A 403 23.18 5.93 -20.92
C ILE A 403 22.26 7.11 -21.32
N ASN A 404 22.44 8.22 -20.60
CA ASN A 404 21.66 9.44 -20.80
C ASN A 404 22.56 10.63 -21.15
N LEU A 405 22.78 10.85 -22.44
CA LEU A 405 23.64 11.90 -22.96
C LEU A 405 22.86 13.17 -23.30
N LYS A 406 23.41 14.33 -22.94
CA LYS A 406 22.92 15.66 -23.37
C LYS A 406 23.49 16.12 -24.72
N HIS A 407 24.38 15.33 -25.31
CA HIS A 407 25.07 15.63 -26.55
C HIS A 407 24.08 15.70 -27.74
N ARG A 408 24.23 16.68 -28.63
CA ARG A 408 23.26 16.92 -29.72
C ARG A 408 23.28 15.85 -30.81
N HIS A 409 24.47 15.32 -31.12
CA HIS A 409 24.69 14.40 -32.23
C HIS A 409 24.83 12.95 -31.77
N VAL A 410 23.75 12.37 -31.23
CA VAL A 410 23.72 11.01 -30.66
C VAL A 410 22.74 10.13 -31.43
N VAL A 411 23.18 8.92 -31.78
CA VAL A 411 22.31 7.84 -32.27
C VAL A 411 22.25 6.75 -31.21
N ARG A 412 21.05 6.37 -30.79
CA ARG A 412 20.83 5.26 -29.85
C ARG A 412 20.29 4.04 -30.59
N LEU A 413 20.94 2.91 -30.37
CA LEU A 413 20.60 1.62 -30.94
C LEU A 413 20.30 0.66 -29.77
N ASN A 414 19.17 -0.05 -29.87
CA ASN A 414 18.85 -1.14 -28.95
C ASN A 414 18.98 -2.47 -29.66
N VAL A 415 19.34 -3.50 -28.89
CA VAL A 415 19.25 -4.88 -29.37
C VAL A 415 17.78 -5.19 -29.66
N ALA A 416 17.47 -5.59 -30.89
CA ALA A 416 16.15 -6.09 -31.23
C ALA A 416 16.05 -7.52 -30.72
N ASP A 417 15.18 -7.77 -29.73
CA ASP A 417 14.79 -9.12 -29.35
C ASP A 417 14.01 -9.73 -30.52
N GLY A 418 14.67 -10.59 -31.30
CA GLY A 418 14.07 -11.44 -32.33
C GLY A 418 13.60 -12.78 -31.76
#